data_AF-A0A1F9S7M8-F1
#
_entry.id   AF-A0A1F9S7M8-F1
#
_cell.length_a   1.000
_cell.length_b   1.000
_cell.length_c   1.000
_cell.angle_alpha   90.00
_cell.angle_beta   90.00
_cell.angle_gamma   90.00
#
_symmetry.space_group_name_H-M   'P 1'
#
loop_
_entity.id
_entity.type
_entity.pdbx_description
1 polymer ?
#
loop_
_entity_poly.entity_id
_entity_poly.type
_entity_poly.pdbx_seq_one_letter_code
_entity_poly.pdbx_strand_id
1 'polypeptide(L)'
;MKKNILLSALLLLPCLAAAFECPQTASGEKAEDCPWAGAARLMNDAAGKGQKLDPILSAHAPGVLKQLDADSQNRALLALWGKSINYDELANGEIVNPAVLSFIAARLGAPMPAGKIMHAGLEHTYGYLFSLLPTKFGFKRARWVRPDIEDGLGLPRGAAGPAPSSGTLLANVTCLAGGIALRDDAAAMALLGRASPWCSSETKAFVSSGAARMRLTETVMLTGGRRVALRTDFVPFSGSFGGNTHLLIYSVYDSAVKQAYLISAFPVNAGFVQNALNPAGLGPKKPVQTRYNAYVEGLTGAGKFTGSREYSQLPK
;
A
#
# COMPACT_ATOMS: atom_id res chain seq x y z
N MET A 1 39.57 -13.88 61.78
CA MET A 1 38.64 -14.14 60.67
C MET A 1 38.61 -12.91 59.76
N LYS A 2 39.31 -12.95 58.62
CA LYS A 2 39.36 -11.84 57.65
C LYS A 2 38.19 -12.01 56.66
N LYS A 3 37.24 -11.07 56.66
CA LYS A 3 36.13 -11.04 55.69
C LYS A 3 36.63 -10.43 54.38
N ASN A 4 36.74 -11.26 53.35
CA ASN A 4 36.96 -10.82 51.97
C ASN A 4 35.66 -10.21 51.44
N ILE A 5 35.69 -8.91 51.17
CA ILE A 5 34.64 -8.19 50.45
C ILE A 5 34.95 -8.38 48.96
N LEU A 6 34.19 -9.25 48.27
CA LEU A 6 34.18 -9.29 46.81
C LEU A 6 33.42 -8.07 46.30
N LEU A 7 34.13 -7.10 45.71
CA LEU A 7 33.53 -6.10 44.84
C LEU A 7 33.12 -6.77 43.52
N SER A 8 31.83 -6.99 43.32
CA SER A 8 31.27 -7.30 42.00
C SER A 8 31.27 -6.02 41.15
N ALA A 9 32.26 -5.89 40.27
CA ALA A 9 32.25 -4.87 39.23
C ALA A 9 31.18 -5.22 38.19
N LEU A 10 30.04 -4.53 38.27
CA LEU A 10 28.97 -4.58 37.28
C LEU A 10 29.48 -3.90 36.00
N LEU A 11 29.97 -4.69 35.04
CA LEU A 11 30.30 -4.22 33.69
C LEU A 11 28.99 -3.82 32.99
N LEU A 12 28.66 -2.53 33.04
CA LEU A 12 27.66 -1.91 32.18
C LEU A 12 28.20 -1.93 30.74
N LEU A 13 27.94 -3.01 30.01
CA LEU A 13 28.11 -3.04 28.55
C LEU A 13 27.23 -1.92 27.97
N PRO A 14 27.80 -0.92 27.27
CA PRO A 14 26.99 0.08 26.61
C PRO A 14 26.08 -0.64 25.63
N CYS A 15 24.77 -0.43 25.80
CA CYS A 15 23.77 -0.87 24.83
C CYS A 15 24.13 -0.16 23.53
N LEU A 16 24.82 -0.86 22.62
CA LEU A 16 25.16 -0.33 21.31
C LEU A 16 23.84 -0.01 20.62
N ALA A 17 23.48 1.26 20.57
CA ALA A 17 22.38 1.72 19.76
C ALA A 17 22.64 1.20 18.34
N ALA A 18 21.68 0.47 17.78
CA ALA A 18 21.81 -0.06 16.43
C ALA A 18 22.17 1.11 15.49
N ALA A 19 23.32 1.01 14.82
CA ALA A 19 23.76 2.06 13.91
C ALA A 19 22.79 2.14 12.73
N PHE A 20 22.48 3.35 12.28
CA PHE A 20 21.68 3.55 11.07
C PHE A 20 22.53 3.11 9.86
N GLU A 21 22.22 1.95 9.30
CA GLU A 21 22.87 1.43 8.09
C GLU A 21 21.86 1.41 6.94
N CYS A 22 22.16 2.09 5.84
CA CYS A 22 21.38 2.05 4.60
C CYS A 22 22.22 2.56 3.41
N PRO A 23 22.26 1.86 2.26
CA PRO A 23 21.60 0.58 1.98
C PRO A 23 22.39 -0.63 2.48
N GLN A 24 21.73 -1.75 2.74
CA GLN A 24 22.38 -3.05 2.94
C GLN A 24 22.49 -3.82 1.61
N THR A 25 23.65 -3.73 0.96
CA THR A 25 23.91 -4.36 -0.36
C THR A 25 23.74 -5.88 -0.32
N ALA A 26 24.10 -6.53 0.78
CA ALA A 26 23.93 -7.97 0.98
C ALA A 26 22.45 -8.41 0.90
N SER A 27 21.52 -7.52 1.22
CA SER A 27 20.07 -7.75 1.15
C SER A 27 19.47 -7.35 -0.22
N GLY A 28 20.28 -6.89 -1.16
CA GLY A 28 19.83 -6.38 -2.46
C GLY A 28 19.21 -4.97 -2.41
N GLU A 29 19.42 -4.23 -1.33
CA GLU A 29 18.97 -2.84 -1.20
C GLU A 29 19.80 -1.90 -2.09
N LYS A 30 19.16 -0.84 -2.57
CA LYS A 30 19.75 0.20 -3.41
C LYS A 30 19.65 1.56 -2.74
N ALA A 31 20.29 2.57 -3.33
CA ALA A 31 20.26 3.93 -2.79
C ALA A 31 18.84 4.49 -2.64
N GLU A 32 17.93 4.16 -3.57
CA GLU A 32 16.53 4.62 -3.49
C GLU A 32 15.74 4.00 -2.32
N ASP A 33 16.22 2.89 -1.74
CA ASP A 33 15.59 2.27 -0.57
C ASP A 33 15.86 3.06 0.71
N CYS A 34 16.76 4.06 0.67
CA CYS A 34 17.11 4.90 1.80
C CYS A 34 16.32 6.22 1.82
N PRO A 35 15.96 6.73 3.00
CA PRO A 35 16.32 6.25 4.35
C PRO A 35 15.41 5.12 4.89
N TRP A 36 14.42 4.68 4.12
CA TRP A 36 13.29 3.86 4.58
C TRP A 36 13.70 2.52 5.16
N ALA A 37 14.64 1.83 4.50
CA ALA A 37 15.15 0.54 4.95
C ALA A 37 15.85 0.61 6.30
N GLY A 38 16.73 1.60 6.48
CA GLY A 38 17.43 1.83 7.73
C GLY A 38 16.47 2.18 8.85
N ALA A 39 15.51 3.07 8.59
CA ALA A 39 14.47 3.42 9.56
C ALA A 39 13.62 2.20 9.96
N ALA A 40 13.25 1.34 9.00
CA ALA A 40 12.50 0.13 9.27
C ALA A 40 13.24 -0.85 10.18
N ARG A 41 14.55 -1.05 9.97
CA ARG A 41 15.38 -1.87 10.87
C ARG A 41 15.40 -1.33 12.29
N LEU A 42 15.63 -0.03 12.46
CA LEU A 42 15.62 0.60 13.78
C LEU A 42 14.24 0.49 14.45
N MET A 43 13.16 0.69 13.69
CA MET A 43 11.80 0.56 14.23
C MET A 43 11.48 -0.88 14.63
N ASN A 44 11.93 -1.89 13.88
CA ASN A 44 11.74 -3.29 14.23
C ASN A 44 12.49 -3.65 15.52
N ASP A 45 13.73 -3.18 15.69
CA ASP A 45 14.52 -3.36 16.92
C ASP A 45 13.85 -2.68 18.12
N ALA A 46 13.44 -1.41 17.97
CA ALA A 46 12.72 -0.67 18.99
C ALA A 46 11.39 -1.34 19.37
N ALA A 47 10.61 -1.80 18.38
CA ALA A 47 9.37 -2.54 18.60
C ALA A 47 9.60 -3.83 19.39
N GLY A 48 10.64 -4.60 19.05
CA GLY A 48 11.02 -5.81 19.79
C GLY A 48 11.40 -5.54 21.26
N LYS A 49 11.82 -4.31 21.57
CA LYS A 49 12.17 -3.82 22.91
C LYS A 49 11.04 -3.05 23.60
N GLY A 50 9.86 -2.93 22.98
CA GLY A 50 8.75 -2.12 23.50
C GLY A 50 9.03 -0.62 23.57
N GLN A 51 9.97 -0.13 22.77
CA GLN A 51 10.35 1.29 22.72
C GLN A 51 9.46 2.09 21.76
N LYS A 52 9.41 3.41 21.96
CA LYS A 52 8.64 4.33 21.12
C LYS A 52 9.25 4.44 19.71
N LEU A 53 8.40 4.50 18.69
CA LEU A 53 8.83 4.62 17.30
C LEU A 53 8.97 6.08 16.82
N ASP A 54 8.28 7.04 17.47
CA ASP A 54 8.34 8.47 17.11
C ASP A 54 9.78 9.03 17.00
N PRO A 55 10.72 8.74 17.94
CA PRO A 55 12.06 9.30 17.85
C PRO A 55 12.81 8.84 16.59
N ILE A 56 12.58 7.61 16.15
CA ILE A 56 13.25 7.03 14.97
C ILE A 56 12.72 7.71 13.70
N LEU A 57 11.41 7.82 13.56
CA LEU A 57 10.81 8.52 12.42
C LEU A 57 11.15 10.01 12.42
N SER A 58 11.25 10.65 13.59
CA SER A 58 11.66 12.05 13.69
C SER A 58 13.10 12.25 13.20
N ALA A 59 14.00 11.32 13.51
CA ALA A 59 15.40 11.39 13.10
C ALA A 59 15.60 11.03 11.61
N HIS A 60 14.90 10.02 11.10
CA HIS A 60 15.25 9.41 9.81
C HIS A 60 14.17 9.56 8.72
N ALA A 61 12.94 9.92 9.07
CA ALA A 61 11.84 10.12 8.14
C ALA A 61 10.87 11.23 8.59
N PRO A 62 11.34 12.44 8.96
CA PRO A 62 10.50 13.47 9.56
C PRO A 62 9.37 13.94 8.62
N GLY A 63 9.59 13.85 7.30
CA GLY A 63 8.56 14.13 6.30
C GLY A 63 7.37 13.17 6.38
N VAL A 64 7.59 11.90 6.74
CA VAL A 64 6.51 10.92 6.90
C VAL A 64 5.67 11.25 8.13
N LEU A 65 6.28 11.62 9.26
CA LEU A 65 5.50 12.04 10.44
C LEU A 65 4.61 13.24 10.15
N LYS A 66 5.14 14.25 9.45
CA LYS A 66 4.34 15.43 9.03
C LYS A 66 3.16 15.03 8.14
N GLN A 67 3.37 14.08 7.23
CA GLN A 67 2.31 13.58 6.35
C GLN A 67 1.25 12.79 7.13
N LEU A 68 1.64 11.93 8.08
CA LEU A 68 0.70 11.22 8.95
C LEU A 68 -0.16 12.20 9.77
N ASP A 69 0.44 13.27 10.28
CA ASP A 69 -0.25 14.32 11.01
C ASP A 69 -1.26 15.06 10.13
N ALA A 70 -0.85 15.42 8.91
CA ALA A 70 -1.73 16.03 7.92
C ALA A 70 -2.92 15.10 7.56
N ASP A 71 -2.64 13.84 7.24
CA ASP A 71 -3.66 12.87 6.82
C ASP A 71 -4.64 12.51 7.95
N SER A 72 -4.21 12.60 9.22
CA SER A 72 -5.08 12.36 10.38
C SER A 72 -6.29 13.30 10.41
N GLN A 73 -6.19 14.47 9.78
CA GLN A 73 -7.24 15.47 9.70
C GLN A 73 -8.28 15.17 8.60
N ASN A 74 -8.02 14.19 7.73
CA ASN A 74 -8.85 13.88 6.58
C ASN A 74 -9.37 12.43 6.61
N ARG A 75 -10.46 12.23 7.36
CA ARG A 75 -11.13 10.92 7.46
C ARG A 75 -11.64 10.38 6.12
N ALA A 76 -11.90 11.25 5.13
CA ALA A 76 -12.38 10.83 3.81
C ALA A 76 -11.31 10.04 3.05
N LEU A 77 -10.02 10.30 3.28
CA LEU A 77 -8.94 9.49 2.71
C LEU A 77 -9.05 8.05 3.16
N LEU A 78 -9.14 7.80 4.46
CA LEU A 78 -9.22 6.44 5.01
C LEU A 78 -10.47 5.70 4.53
N ALA A 79 -11.61 6.39 4.46
CA ALA A 79 -12.87 5.79 4.01
C ALA A 79 -12.89 5.34 2.53
N LEU A 80 -11.90 5.74 1.73
CA LEU A 80 -11.73 5.29 0.34
C LEU A 80 -10.95 3.97 0.24
N TRP A 81 -10.41 3.44 1.34
CA TRP A 81 -9.63 2.21 1.35
C TRP A 81 -10.31 1.09 2.12
N GLY A 82 -10.10 -0.12 1.64
CA GLY A 82 -10.58 -1.35 2.27
C GLY A 82 -9.62 -1.89 3.32
N LYS A 83 -9.65 -3.21 3.47
CA LYS A 83 -8.77 -3.97 4.37
C LYS A 83 -7.75 -4.77 3.56
N SER A 84 -6.57 -4.94 4.14
CA SER A 84 -5.49 -5.76 3.59
C SER A 84 -5.00 -6.80 4.60
N ILE A 85 -4.21 -7.76 4.13
CA ILE A 85 -3.56 -8.80 4.92
C ILE A 85 -2.06 -8.52 4.93
N ASN A 86 -1.51 -8.29 6.12
CA ASN A 86 -0.08 -8.10 6.37
C ASN A 86 0.69 -9.43 6.34
N TYR A 87 0.64 -10.11 5.20
CA TYR A 87 1.34 -11.37 4.96
C TYR A 87 1.46 -11.61 3.47
N ASP A 88 2.67 -11.88 2.99
CA ASP A 88 2.91 -12.26 1.60
C ASP A 88 3.00 -13.79 1.51
N GLU A 89 2.06 -14.41 0.80
CA GLU A 89 2.00 -15.87 0.65
C GLU A 89 3.16 -16.42 -0.19
N LEU A 90 3.69 -15.63 -1.14
CA LEU A 90 4.78 -16.07 -2.02
C LEU A 90 6.15 -15.96 -1.35
N ALA A 91 6.33 -14.92 -0.53
CA ALA A 91 7.52 -14.75 0.30
C ALA A 91 7.40 -15.42 1.68
N ASN A 92 6.24 -16.00 1.99
CA ASN A 92 5.92 -16.70 3.23
C ASN A 92 6.27 -15.89 4.49
N GLY A 93 5.97 -14.59 4.47
CA GLY A 93 6.48 -13.65 5.45
C GLY A 93 5.55 -12.50 5.76
N GLU A 94 5.73 -11.92 6.94
CA GLU A 94 5.08 -10.67 7.32
C GLU A 94 5.64 -9.51 6.49
N ILE A 95 4.75 -8.66 5.97
CA ILE A 95 5.16 -7.59 5.06
C ILE A 95 5.78 -6.43 5.86
N VAL A 96 5.15 -6.01 6.95
CA VAL A 96 5.58 -4.94 7.84
C VAL A 96 5.40 -5.38 9.29
N ASN A 97 6.32 -4.99 10.18
CA ASN A 97 6.16 -5.27 11.61
C ASN A 97 4.81 -4.72 12.14
N PRO A 98 4.00 -5.49 12.91
CA PRO A 98 2.67 -5.07 13.32
C PRO A 98 2.68 -3.87 14.26
N ALA A 99 3.76 -3.66 15.03
CA ALA A 99 3.93 -2.49 15.87
C ALA A 99 4.08 -1.22 15.04
N VAL A 100 4.78 -1.29 13.90
CA VAL A 100 4.91 -0.17 12.95
C VAL A 100 3.53 0.16 12.35
N LEU A 101 2.76 -0.85 11.93
CA LEU A 101 1.41 -0.62 11.40
C LEU A 101 0.45 -0.09 12.47
N SER A 102 0.56 -0.57 13.71
CA SER A 102 -0.22 -0.07 14.85
C SER A 102 0.11 1.39 15.16
N PHE A 103 1.39 1.76 15.11
CA PHE A 103 1.85 3.13 15.26
C PHE A 103 1.25 4.06 14.18
N ILE A 104 1.36 3.65 12.91
CA ILE A 104 0.79 4.40 11.77
C ILE A 104 -0.73 4.53 11.91
N ALA A 105 -1.43 3.43 12.25
CA ALA A 105 -2.88 3.42 12.43
C ALA A 105 -3.32 4.38 13.53
N ALA A 106 -2.65 4.34 14.69
CA ALA A 106 -2.93 5.24 15.81
C ALA A 106 -2.74 6.71 15.41
N ARG A 107 -1.66 7.05 14.68
CA ARG A 107 -1.37 8.42 14.27
C ARG A 107 -2.38 8.96 13.24
N LEU A 108 -2.80 8.12 12.29
CA LEU A 108 -3.85 8.45 11.32
C LEU A 108 -5.26 8.42 11.93
N GLY A 109 -5.41 7.85 13.13
CA GLY A 109 -6.67 7.47 13.73
C GLY A 109 -7.47 6.46 12.88
N ALA A 110 -6.78 5.61 12.12
CA ALA A 110 -7.40 4.53 11.36
C ALA A 110 -7.81 3.38 12.30
N PRO A 111 -8.65 2.43 11.85
CA PRO A 111 -8.92 1.22 12.61
C PRO A 111 -7.61 0.50 12.98
N MET A 112 -7.50 0.09 14.25
CA MET A 112 -6.32 -0.65 14.72
C MET A 112 -6.23 -2.03 14.02
N PRO A 113 -5.02 -2.53 13.79
CA PRO A 113 -4.78 -3.90 13.33
C PRO A 113 -5.59 -4.96 14.09
N ALA A 114 -6.16 -5.93 13.36
CA ALA A 114 -6.86 -7.08 13.91
C ALA A 114 -6.25 -8.38 13.40
N GLY A 115 -5.34 -8.98 14.19
CA GLY A 115 -4.53 -10.10 13.75
C GLY A 115 -3.65 -9.71 12.56
N LYS A 116 -3.80 -10.38 11.42
CA LYS A 116 -3.11 -10.03 10.16
C LYS A 116 -3.85 -8.99 9.32
N ILE A 117 -5.05 -8.58 9.72
CA ILE A 117 -5.90 -7.68 8.94
C ILE A 117 -5.59 -6.24 9.30
N MET A 118 -5.32 -5.42 8.29
CA MET A 118 -4.91 -4.03 8.39
C MET A 118 -5.81 -3.15 7.54
N HIS A 119 -5.71 -1.83 7.71
CA HIS A 119 -6.30 -0.87 6.77
C HIS A 119 -5.44 -0.78 5.50
N ALA A 120 -6.03 -1.01 4.33
CA ALA A 120 -5.29 -1.15 3.08
C ALA A 120 -4.49 0.11 2.72
N GLY A 121 -5.09 1.29 2.90
CA GLY A 121 -4.43 2.55 2.57
C GLY A 121 -3.16 2.79 3.37
N LEU A 122 -3.12 2.41 4.65
CA LEU A 122 -1.93 2.66 5.48
C LEU A 122 -0.85 1.62 5.23
N GLU A 123 -1.22 0.35 5.04
CA GLU A 123 -0.25 -0.71 4.77
C GLU A 123 0.39 -0.49 3.41
N HIS A 124 -0.42 -0.32 2.35
CA HIS A 124 0.06 -0.23 0.99
C HIS A 124 0.76 1.08 0.66
N THR A 125 0.62 2.14 1.47
CA THR A 125 1.39 3.39 1.33
C THR A 125 2.53 3.46 2.33
N TYR A 126 2.32 4.06 3.51
CA TYR A 126 3.33 4.27 4.53
C TYR A 126 3.95 2.98 5.05
N GLY A 127 3.14 1.93 5.27
CA GLY A 127 3.64 0.64 5.74
C GLY A 127 4.66 0.05 4.78
N TYR A 128 4.40 0.10 3.48
CA TYR A 128 5.27 -0.45 2.45
C TYR A 128 6.64 0.22 2.39
N LEU A 129 6.77 1.51 2.74
CA LEU A 129 8.08 2.16 2.89
C LEU A 129 8.96 1.39 3.88
N PHE A 130 8.36 0.83 4.92
CA PHE A 130 9.05 0.15 6.01
C PHE A 130 9.02 -1.39 5.92
N SER A 131 8.60 -1.95 4.79
CA SER A 131 8.66 -3.39 4.56
C SER A 131 10.10 -3.83 4.33
N LEU A 132 10.64 -4.73 5.17
CA LEU A 132 11.96 -5.34 5.01
C LEU A 132 11.92 -6.68 4.25
N LEU A 133 10.74 -7.16 3.87
CA LEU A 133 10.56 -8.47 3.26
C LEU A 133 11.04 -8.45 1.79
N PRO A 134 12.11 -9.16 1.43
CA PRO A 134 12.47 -9.34 0.03
C PRO A 134 11.46 -10.26 -0.66
N THR A 135 11.13 -9.96 -1.91
CA THR A 135 10.31 -10.84 -2.75
C THR A 135 11.01 -11.09 -4.07
N LYS A 136 10.53 -12.08 -4.84
CA LYS A 136 11.01 -12.31 -6.22
C LYS A 136 10.79 -11.12 -7.16
N PHE A 137 9.96 -10.15 -6.77
CA PHE A 137 9.68 -8.92 -7.51
C PHE A 137 10.40 -7.69 -6.91
N GLY A 138 11.31 -7.88 -5.95
CA GLY A 138 11.95 -6.82 -5.19
C GLY A 138 11.18 -6.44 -3.92
N PHE A 139 11.61 -5.36 -3.27
CA PHE A 139 10.97 -4.84 -2.07
C PHE A 139 9.63 -4.16 -2.36
N LYS A 140 8.68 -4.24 -1.43
CA LYS A 140 7.39 -3.56 -1.56
C LYS A 140 7.54 -2.03 -1.63
N ARG A 141 8.53 -1.47 -0.94
CA ARG A 141 8.84 -0.03 -0.96
C ARG A 141 9.19 0.52 -2.35
N ALA A 142 9.73 -0.34 -3.23
CA ALA A 142 10.08 0.03 -4.62
C ALA A 142 8.90 0.61 -5.41
N ARG A 143 7.65 0.31 -5.00
CA ARG A 143 6.43 0.86 -5.59
C ARG A 143 6.31 2.38 -5.47
N TRP A 144 6.94 2.98 -4.45
CA TRP A 144 6.81 4.42 -4.14
C TRP A 144 8.14 5.16 -4.23
N VAL A 145 9.27 4.48 -4.04
CA VAL A 145 10.59 5.15 -4.07
C VAL A 145 11.18 5.23 -5.47
N ARG A 146 10.65 4.45 -6.43
CA ARG A 146 11.01 4.55 -7.85
C ARG A 146 10.01 5.41 -8.59
N PRO A 147 10.46 6.21 -9.57
CA PRO A 147 9.60 7.15 -10.29
C PRO A 147 8.77 6.49 -11.41
N ASP A 148 8.59 5.16 -11.40
CA ASP A 148 7.96 4.41 -12.49
C ASP A 148 6.51 4.88 -12.76
N ILE A 149 5.76 5.22 -11.69
CA ILE A 149 4.39 5.72 -11.81
C ILE A 149 4.41 7.11 -12.43
N GLU A 150 5.26 8.00 -11.91
CA GLU A 150 5.33 9.38 -12.37
C GLU A 150 5.82 9.47 -13.80
N ASP A 151 6.93 8.81 -14.14
CA ASP A 151 7.45 8.76 -15.49
C ASP A 151 6.44 8.10 -16.45
N GLY A 152 5.78 7.02 -16.00
CA GLY A 152 4.77 6.31 -16.76
C GLY A 152 3.54 7.14 -17.12
N LEU A 153 3.09 7.98 -16.20
CA LEU A 153 1.88 8.81 -16.35
C LEU A 153 2.18 10.25 -16.76
N GLY A 154 3.44 10.64 -16.88
CA GLY A 154 3.84 12.02 -17.15
C GLY A 154 3.58 12.98 -15.99
N LEU A 155 3.64 12.49 -14.76
CA LEU A 155 3.57 13.32 -13.55
C LEU A 155 4.98 13.82 -13.16
N PRO A 156 5.11 14.93 -12.42
CA PRO A 156 6.37 15.30 -11.81
C PRO A 156 6.89 14.21 -10.87
N ARG A 157 8.16 13.84 -10.99
CA ARG A 157 8.79 12.81 -10.14
C ARG A 157 8.60 13.12 -8.65
N GLY A 158 8.21 12.10 -7.89
CA GLY A 158 7.93 12.22 -6.46
C GLY A 158 6.50 12.65 -6.14
N ALA A 159 5.66 13.00 -7.13
CA ALA A 159 4.26 13.35 -6.90
C ALA A 159 3.46 12.21 -6.24
N ALA A 160 3.81 10.95 -6.50
CA ALA A 160 3.24 9.77 -5.84
C ALA A 160 4.26 9.07 -4.92
N GLY A 161 5.37 9.74 -4.60
CA GLY A 161 6.46 9.22 -3.79
C GLY A 161 6.36 9.61 -2.31
N PRO A 162 7.34 9.19 -1.49
CA PRO A 162 7.32 9.39 -0.04
C PRO A 162 7.63 10.83 0.42
N ALA A 163 8.11 11.68 -0.48
CA ALA A 163 8.44 13.08 -0.20
C ALA A 163 7.89 13.98 -1.32
N PRO A 164 6.56 14.06 -1.50
CA PRO A 164 5.99 14.87 -2.56
C PRO A 164 6.20 16.37 -2.26
N SER A 165 6.32 17.18 -3.32
CA SER A 165 6.43 18.64 -3.20
C SER A 165 5.14 19.28 -2.68
N SER A 166 3.99 18.64 -2.90
CA SER A 166 2.68 19.04 -2.39
C SER A 166 1.79 17.83 -2.09
N GLY A 167 0.86 17.98 -1.15
CA GLY A 167 0.05 16.87 -0.64
C GLY A 167 0.85 15.88 0.23
N THR A 168 0.34 14.66 0.35
CA THR A 168 0.96 13.55 1.09
C THR A 168 0.99 12.31 0.21
N LEU A 169 1.80 11.31 0.55
CA LEU A 169 1.83 10.02 -0.15
C LEU A 169 0.43 9.39 -0.18
N LEU A 170 -0.24 9.29 0.96
CA LEU A 170 -1.58 8.70 1.03
C LEU A 170 -2.59 9.53 0.23
N ALA A 171 -2.60 10.86 0.37
CA ALA A 171 -3.54 11.72 -0.35
C ALA A 171 -3.35 11.63 -1.87
N ASN A 172 -2.10 11.76 -2.34
CA ASN A 172 -1.78 11.77 -3.76
C ASN A 172 -2.07 10.42 -4.41
N VAL A 173 -1.70 9.31 -3.77
CA VAL A 173 -2.03 7.96 -4.25
C VAL A 173 -3.54 7.72 -4.23
N THR A 174 -4.24 8.17 -3.18
CA THR A 174 -5.71 8.05 -3.09
C THR A 174 -6.38 8.82 -4.21
N CYS A 175 -5.94 10.05 -4.51
CA CYS A 175 -6.49 10.84 -5.59
C CYS A 175 -6.21 10.25 -6.96
N LEU A 176 -4.97 9.83 -7.21
CA LEU A 176 -4.58 9.22 -8.47
C LEU A 176 -5.36 7.91 -8.70
N ALA A 177 -5.27 6.97 -7.77
CA ALA A 177 -5.92 5.66 -7.90
C ALA A 177 -7.44 5.77 -7.84
N GLY A 178 -7.98 6.58 -6.92
CA GLY A 178 -9.41 6.80 -6.73
C GLY A 178 -10.06 7.46 -7.93
N GLY A 179 -9.44 8.53 -8.45
CA GLY A 179 -9.95 9.27 -9.61
C GLY A 179 -9.99 8.46 -10.91
N ILE A 180 -9.25 7.36 -10.95
CA ILE A 180 -9.23 6.39 -12.04
C ILE A 180 -10.22 5.26 -11.73
N ALA A 181 -10.01 4.52 -10.65
CA ALA A 181 -10.72 3.26 -10.38
C ALA A 181 -12.13 3.43 -9.81
N LEU A 182 -12.46 4.57 -9.21
CA LEU A 182 -13.75 4.79 -8.54
C LEU A 182 -14.68 5.71 -9.32
N ARG A 183 -14.27 6.15 -10.52
CA ARG A 183 -14.99 7.15 -11.33
C ARG A 183 -16.44 6.80 -11.64
N ASP A 184 -16.75 5.51 -11.76
CA ASP A 184 -18.07 4.98 -12.06
C ASP A 184 -18.90 4.65 -10.80
N ASP A 185 -18.42 5.03 -9.61
CA ASP A 185 -19.11 4.85 -8.33
C ASP A 185 -19.38 6.22 -7.68
N ALA A 186 -20.64 6.65 -7.70
CA ALA A 186 -21.03 7.98 -7.22
C ALA A 186 -20.74 8.19 -5.73
N ALA A 187 -20.90 7.16 -4.90
CA ALA A 187 -20.66 7.25 -3.46
C ALA A 187 -19.16 7.43 -3.17
N ALA A 188 -18.32 6.65 -3.85
CA ALA A 188 -16.88 6.76 -3.77
C ALA A 188 -16.37 8.10 -4.32
N MET A 189 -16.92 8.59 -5.43
CA MET A 189 -16.56 9.91 -5.98
C MET A 189 -16.95 11.07 -5.07
N ALA A 190 -18.09 10.97 -4.36
CA ALA A 190 -18.46 11.97 -3.36
C ALA A 190 -17.47 12.00 -2.18
N LEU A 191 -16.97 10.84 -1.74
CA LEU A 191 -15.89 10.76 -0.76
C LEU A 191 -14.58 11.34 -1.29
N LEU A 192 -14.23 11.00 -2.54
CA LEU A 192 -13.02 11.51 -3.18
C LEU A 192 -13.05 13.03 -3.32
N GLY A 193 -14.20 13.62 -3.63
CA GLY A 193 -14.39 15.07 -3.65
C GLY A 193 -14.03 15.72 -2.31
N ARG A 194 -14.43 15.12 -1.19
CA ARG A 194 -14.07 15.58 0.17
C ARG A 194 -12.59 15.39 0.48
N ALA A 195 -11.96 14.35 -0.07
CA ALA A 195 -10.54 14.09 0.13
C ALA A 195 -9.63 14.99 -0.72
N SER A 196 -10.10 15.39 -1.91
CA SER A 196 -9.33 16.10 -2.94
C SER A 196 -8.61 17.40 -2.53
N PRO A 197 -9.07 18.20 -1.54
CA PRO A 197 -8.34 19.40 -1.11
C PRO A 197 -6.92 19.11 -0.62
N TRP A 198 -6.66 17.88 -0.16
CA TRP A 198 -5.36 17.45 0.38
C TRP A 198 -4.42 16.87 -0.68
N CYS A 199 -4.94 16.68 -1.90
CA CYS A 199 -4.17 16.12 -3.01
C CYS A 199 -3.39 17.20 -3.74
N SER A 200 -2.23 16.82 -4.25
CA SER A 200 -1.39 17.65 -5.11
C SER A 200 -2.14 18.15 -6.34
N SER A 201 -1.76 19.32 -6.82
CA SER A 201 -2.36 19.90 -8.03
C SER A 201 -2.13 19.02 -9.27
N GLU A 202 -0.99 18.37 -9.30
CA GLU A 202 -0.48 17.48 -10.34
C GLU A 202 -1.35 16.24 -10.48
N THR A 203 -1.67 15.58 -9.36
CA THR A 203 -2.54 14.39 -9.37
C THR A 203 -3.96 14.75 -9.76
N LYS A 204 -4.48 15.89 -9.28
CA LYS A 204 -5.81 16.40 -9.67
C LYS A 204 -5.88 16.72 -11.16
N ALA A 205 -4.87 17.38 -11.71
CA ALA A 205 -4.79 17.72 -13.13
C ALA A 205 -4.78 16.46 -14.00
N PHE A 206 -3.97 15.45 -13.63
CA PHE A 206 -3.93 14.17 -14.34
C PHE A 206 -5.28 13.45 -14.31
N VAL A 207 -5.92 13.34 -13.16
CA VAL A 207 -7.23 12.66 -13.05
C VAL A 207 -8.29 13.38 -13.89
N SER A 208 -8.26 14.72 -13.89
CA SER A 208 -9.22 15.56 -14.61
C SER A 208 -9.06 15.50 -16.13
N SER A 209 -7.85 15.21 -16.64
CA SER A 209 -7.61 15.06 -18.08
C SER A 209 -8.13 13.73 -18.65
N GLY A 210 -8.50 12.79 -17.76
CA GLY A 210 -9.01 11.49 -18.14
C GLY A 210 -7.89 10.50 -18.48
N ALA A 211 -8.00 9.29 -17.95
CA ALA A 211 -7.09 8.20 -18.26
C ALA A 211 -7.88 7.06 -18.89
N ALA A 212 -7.53 6.72 -20.14
CA ALA A 212 -8.03 5.51 -20.76
C ALA A 212 -7.58 4.33 -19.91
N ARG A 213 -8.49 3.38 -19.66
CA ARG A 213 -8.17 2.22 -18.84
C ARG A 213 -8.89 0.98 -19.30
N MET A 214 -8.25 -0.16 -19.09
CA MET A 214 -8.90 -1.46 -19.20
C MET A 214 -9.28 -1.92 -17.81
N ARG A 215 -10.50 -2.39 -17.61
CA ARG A 215 -10.94 -2.95 -16.33
C ARG A 215 -11.28 -4.41 -16.46
N LEU A 216 -10.62 -5.24 -15.66
CA LEU A 216 -11.06 -6.59 -15.36
C LEU A 216 -11.98 -6.56 -14.12
N THR A 217 -13.18 -7.13 -14.24
CA THR A 217 -14.13 -7.26 -13.13
C THR A 217 -14.40 -8.74 -12.86
N GLU A 218 -14.15 -9.18 -11.63
CA GLU A 218 -14.46 -10.51 -11.11
C GLU A 218 -15.63 -10.39 -10.11
N THR A 219 -16.82 -10.89 -10.46
CA THR A 219 -18.04 -10.76 -9.63
C THR A 219 -18.41 -12.09 -8.98
N VAL A 220 -18.70 -12.05 -7.68
CA VAL A 220 -19.21 -13.19 -6.90
C VAL A 220 -20.45 -12.80 -6.11
N MET A 221 -21.38 -13.74 -5.96
CA MET A 221 -22.51 -13.64 -5.05
C MET A 221 -22.17 -14.43 -3.78
N LEU A 222 -22.10 -13.74 -2.64
CA LEU A 222 -21.91 -14.35 -1.34
C LEU A 222 -23.26 -14.74 -0.72
N THR A 223 -23.21 -15.47 0.39
CA THR A 223 -24.38 -15.82 1.20
C THR A 223 -25.21 -14.58 1.54
N GLY A 224 -26.55 -14.71 1.49
CA GLY A 224 -27.46 -13.59 1.74
C GLY A 224 -27.62 -12.61 0.58
N GLY A 225 -27.12 -12.94 -0.63
CA GLY A 225 -27.28 -12.11 -1.82
C GLY A 225 -26.33 -10.92 -1.89
N ARG A 226 -25.33 -10.84 -1.00
CA ARG A 226 -24.28 -9.81 -1.05
C ARG A 226 -23.42 -10.02 -2.29
N ARG A 227 -23.52 -9.10 -3.23
CA ARG A 227 -22.64 -9.02 -4.40
C ARG A 227 -21.32 -8.34 -4.03
N VAL A 228 -20.21 -8.98 -4.41
CA VAL A 228 -18.86 -8.42 -4.37
C VAL A 228 -18.29 -8.43 -5.78
N ALA A 229 -17.69 -7.31 -6.20
CA ALA A 229 -16.98 -7.20 -7.47
C ALA A 229 -15.54 -6.74 -7.22
N LEU A 230 -14.58 -7.60 -7.52
CA LEU A 230 -13.16 -7.29 -7.50
C LEU A 230 -12.79 -6.64 -8.84
N ARG A 231 -12.18 -5.46 -8.79
CA ARG A 231 -11.89 -4.64 -9.98
C ARG A 231 -10.39 -4.45 -10.09
N THR A 232 -9.84 -4.76 -11.26
CA THR A 232 -8.45 -4.46 -11.60
C THR A 232 -8.43 -3.54 -12.80
N ASP A 233 -8.08 -2.27 -12.57
CA ASP A 233 -7.89 -1.28 -13.62
C ASP A 233 -6.43 -1.28 -14.07
N PHE A 234 -6.22 -1.23 -15.38
CA PHE A 234 -4.92 -1.09 -16.03
C PHE A 234 -4.90 0.21 -16.83
N VAL A 235 -4.01 1.11 -16.44
CA VAL A 235 -3.79 2.39 -17.13
C VAL A 235 -2.47 2.29 -17.88
N PRO A 236 -2.45 2.41 -19.21
CA PRO A 236 -1.22 2.33 -19.97
C PRO A 236 -0.31 3.51 -19.65
N PHE A 237 0.98 3.22 -19.53
CA PHE A 237 2.01 4.24 -19.49
C PHE A 237 2.33 4.75 -20.89
N SER A 238 2.97 5.91 -20.95
CA SER A 238 3.51 6.49 -22.19
C SER A 238 4.66 5.67 -22.80
N GLY A 239 5.25 4.76 -22.03
CA GLY A 239 6.39 3.93 -22.42
C GLY A 239 6.66 2.82 -21.42
N SER A 240 7.88 2.26 -21.46
CA SER A 240 8.35 1.25 -20.50
C SER A 240 9.28 1.89 -19.47
N PHE A 241 8.92 1.83 -18.19
CA PHE A 241 9.68 2.43 -17.09
C PHE A 241 9.92 1.37 -16.02
N GLY A 242 11.19 1.07 -15.71
CA GLY A 242 11.54 -0.04 -14.83
C GLY A 242 11.08 -1.41 -15.34
N GLY A 243 10.80 -1.55 -16.64
CA GLY A 243 10.17 -2.73 -17.24
C GLY A 243 8.65 -2.80 -17.10
N ASN A 244 8.03 -1.77 -16.49
CA ASN A 244 6.60 -1.63 -16.33
C ASN A 244 6.00 -0.80 -17.47
N THR A 245 4.78 -1.13 -17.86
CA THR A 245 4.07 -0.50 -19.00
C THR A 245 2.68 -0.03 -18.62
N HIS A 246 2.22 -0.37 -17.42
CA HIS A 246 0.90 -0.01 -16.94
C HIS A 246 0.95 0.27 -15.44
N LEU A 247 0.06 1.14 -14.97
CA LEU A 247 -0.35 1.19 -13.57
C LEU A 247 -1.52 0.22 -13.38
N LEU A 248 -1.36 -0.71 -12.43
CA LEU A 248 -2.45 -1.53 -11.91
C LEU A 248 -3.07 -0.83 -10.71
N ILE A 249 -4.41 -0.71 -10.68
CA ILE A 249 -5.17 -0.29 -9.49
C ILE A 249 -6.17 -1.38 -9.15
N TYR A 250 -6.11 -1.89 -7.93
CA TYR A 250 -7.04 -2.89 -7.42
C TYR A 250 -8.03 -2.26 -6.45
N SER A 251 -9.31 -2.44 -6.73
CA SER A 251 -10.42 -1.96 -5.91
C SER A 251 -11.49 -3.03 -5.74
N VAL A 252 -12.37 -2.86 -4.77
CA VAL A 252 -13.48 -3.76 -4.51
C VAL A 252 -14.74 -2.94 -4.40
N TYR A 253 -15.78 -3.33 -5.12
CA TYR A 253 -17.15 -2.91 -4.84
C TYR A 253 -17.86 -3.97 -4.01
N ASP A 254 -18.57 -3.52 -2.99
CA ASP A 254 -19.32 -4.39 -2.11
C ASP A 254 -20.71 -3.82 -1.84
N SER A 255 -21.73 -4.58 -2.23
CA SER A 255 -23.13 -4.20 -2.05
C SER A 255 -23.57 -4.02 -0.59
N ALA A 256 -22.85 -4.60 0.38
CA ALA A 256 -23.15 -4.38 1.80
C ALA A 256 -22.89 -2.94 2.23
N VAL A 257 -21.84 -2.32 1.69
CA VAL A 257 -21.49 -0.90 1.94
C VAL A 257 -21.93 0.03 0.81
N LYS A 258 -22.41 -0.53 -0.32
CA LYS A 258 -22.88 0.18 -1.51
C LYS A 258 -21.86 1.16 -2.08
N GLN A 259 -20.58 0.77 -2.04
CA GLN A 259 -19.47 1.62 -2.43
C GLN A 259 -18.27 0.79 -2.91
N ALA A 260 -17.54 1.32 -3.88
CA ALA A 260 -16.20 0.86 -4.24
C ALA A 260 -15.11 1.49 -3.37
N TYR A 261 -14.09 0.72 -3.03
CA TYR A 261 -12.94 1.17 -2.25
C TYR A 261 -11.63 0.60 -2.78
N LEU A 262 -10.54 1.34 -2.62
CA LEU A 262 -9.19 0.99 -3.02
C LEU A 262 -8.59 -0.09 -2.12
N ILE A 263 -7.73 -0.91 -2.69
CA ILE A 263 -6.86 -1.83 -1.95
C ILE A 263 -5.40 -1.52 -2.20
N SER A 264 -4.98 -1.42 -3.47
CA SER A 264 -3.57 -1.26 -3.82
C SER A 264 -3.41 -0.64 -5.21
N ALA A 265 -2.27 -0.01 -5.45
CA ALA A 265 -1.85 0.44 -6.77
C ALA A 265 -0.35 0.20 -6.95
N PHE A 266 0.08 -0.25 -8.13
CA PHE A 266 1.50 -0.44 -8.45
C PHE A 266 1.76 -0.65 -9.95
N PRO A 267 2.97 -0.32 -10.45
CA PRO A 267 3.37 -0.61 -11.82
C PRO A 267 3.42 -2.11 -12.13
N VAL A 268 3.03 -2.49 -13.36
CA VAL A 268 3.13 -3.86 -13.88
C VAL A 268 3.61 -3.87 -15.34
N ASN A 269 4.21 -4.99 -15.77
CA ASN A 269 4.64 -5.19 -17.15
C ASN A 269 3.48 -5.64 -18.07
N ALA A 270 3.71 -5.60 -19.39
CA ALA A 270 2.70 -5.92 -20.39
C ALA A 270 2.24 -7.38 -20.33
N GLY A 271 3.15 -8.32 -20.01
CA GLY A 271 2.82 -9.74 -19.86
C GLY A 271 1.83 -9.99 -18.72
N PHE A 272 1.92 -9.23 -17.64
CA PHE A 272 0.94 -9.27 -16.55
C PHE A 272 -0.46 -8.91 -17.05
N VAL A 273 -0.58 -7.83 -17.82
CA VAL A 273 -1.86 -7.35 -18.37
C VAL A 273 -2.44 -8.36 -19.36
N GLN A 274 -1.62 -8.89 -20.27
CA GLN A 274 -2.02 -9.92 -21.24
C GLN A 274 -2.56 -11.18 -20.55
N ASN A 275 -1.88 -11.64 -19.50
CA ASN A 275 -2.32 -12.80 -18.72
C ASN A 275 -3.63 -12.50 -17.95
N ALA A 276 -3.78 -11.29 -17.42
CA ALA A 276 -4.99 -10.89 -16.71
C ALA A 276 -6.21 -10.73 -17.64
N LEU A 277 -6.00 -10.40 -18.91
CA LEU A 277 -7.06 -10.17 -19.90
C LEU A 277 -7.22 -11.32 -20.90
N ASN A 278 -6.53 -12.45 -20.70
CA ASN A 278 -6.60 -13.59 -21.59
C ASN A 278 -8.06 -14.08 -21.77
N PRO A 279 -8.60 -14.16 -23.00
CA PRO A 279 -9.98 -14.58 -23.26
C PRO A 279 -10.37 -15.92 -22.64
N ALA A 280 -9.44 -16.89 -22.56
CA ALA A 280 -9.71 -18.19 -21.92
C ALA A 280 -10.01 -18.07 -20.41
N GLY A 281 -9.54 -17.00 -19.78
CA GLY A 281 -9.79 -16.66 -18.38
C GLY A 281 -11.11 -15.93 -18.12
N LEU A 282 -11.87 -15.57 -19.15
CA LEU A 282 -13.09 -14.76 -19.06
C LEU A 282 -14.38 -15.58 -19.18
N GLY A 283 -15.50 -14.98 -18.79
CA GLY A 283 -16.84 -15.56 -18.88
C GLY A 283 -17.39 -16.00 -17.52
N PRO A 284 -18.52 -16.72 -17.53
CA PRO A 284 -19.15 -17.23 -16.32
C PRO A 284 -18.39 -18.43 -15.75
N LYS A 285 -18.71 -18.77 -14.50
CA LYS A 285 -18.19 -19.95 -13.78
C LYS A 285 -16.66 -19.99 -13.67
N LYS A 286 -16.03 -18.83 -13.50
CA LYS A 286 -14.58 -18.71 -13.29
C LYS A 286 -14.25 -18.67 -11.80
N PRO A 287 -13.10 -19.22 -11.38
CA PRO A 287 -12.61 -19.03 -10.02
C PRO A 287 -12.44 -17.53 -9.72
N VAL A 288 -12.95 -17.09 -8.58
CA VAL A 288 -12.81 -15.72 -8.09
C VAL A 288 -12.20 -15.76 -6.70
N GLN A 289 -11.13 -15.00 -6.49
CA GLN A 289 -10.47 -14.86 -5.20
C GLN A 289 -9.86 -13.48 -5.06
N THR A 290 -9.72 -13.02 -3.82
CA THR A 290 -9.01 -11.78 -3.52
C THR A 290 -7.53 -11.88 -3.91
N ARG A 291 -6.96 -10.76 -4.36
CA ARG A 291 -5.55 -10.66 -4.77
C ARG A 291 -4.89 -9.46 -4.11
N TYR A 292 -3.56 -9.38 -4.24
CA TYR A 292 -2.76 -8.23 -3.83
C TYR A 292 -3.00 -7.82 -2.37
N ASN A 293 -3.04 -8.83 -1.49
CA ASN A 293 -3.29 -8.68 -0.06
C ASN A 293 -4.68 -8.18 0.31
N ALA A 294 -5.65 -8.09 -0.60
CA ALA A 294 -7.00 -7.66 -0.24
C ALA A 294 -7.66 -8.61 0.77
N TYR A 295 -8.34 -8.03 1.76
CA TYR A 295 -9.24 -8.74 2.65
C TYR A 295 -10.68 -8.28 2.43
N VAL A 296 -11.55 -9.21 2.06
CA VAL A 296 -12.99 -9.02 1.95
C VAL A 296 -13.69 -10.08 2.80
N GLU A 297 -14.42 -9.62 3.82
CA GLU A 297 -15.14 -10.48 4.75
C GLU A 297 -16.11 -11.42 4.02
N GLY A 298 -16.05 -12.72 4.33
CA GLY A 298 -16.87 -13.75 3.70
C GLY A 298 -16.39 -14.23 2.33
N LEU A 299 -15.33 -13.63 1.76
CA LEU A 299 -14.72 -14.04 0.50
C LEU A 299 -13.28 -14.52 0.70
N THR A 300 -12.46 -13.71 1.38
CA THR A 300 -11.05 -14.03 1.62
C THR A 300 -10.91 -15.21 2.59
N GLY A 301 -10.21 -16.25 2.17
CA GLY A 301 -9.96 -17.46 2.99
C GLY A 301 -11.17 -18.38 3.17
N ALA A 302 -12.34 -18.05 2.61
CA ALA A 302 -13.57 -18.82 2.77
C ALA A 302 -13.74 -19.96 1.74
N GLY A 303 -12.68 -20.29 0.98
CA GLY A 303 -12.64 -21.39 0.02
C GLY A 303 -12.67 -20.94 -1.44
N LYS A 304 -13.00 -21.87 -2.34
CA LYS A 304 -13.01 -21.64 -3.80
C LYS A 304 -14.36 -21.06 -4.22
N PHE A 305 -14.41 -19.77 -4.50
CA PHE A 305 -15.58 -19.14 -5.08
C PHE A 305 -15.57 -19.24 -6.60
N THR A 306 -16.76 -19.35 -7.16
CA THR A 306 -17.00 -19.35 -8.60
C THR A 306 -17.91 -18.16 -8.94
N GLY A 307 -17.54 -17.39 -9.96
CA GLY A 307 -18.22 -16.16 -10.34
C GLY A 307 -18.14 -15.87 -11.83
N SER A 308 -18.38 -14.61 -12.23
CA SER A 308 -18.12 -14.15 -13.59
C SER A 308 -16.84 -13.32 -13.63
N ARG A 309 -16.15 -13.36 -14.78
CA ARG A 309 -14.96 -12.56 -15.03
C ARG A 309 -15.08 -11.90 -16.40
N GLU A 310 -15.10 -10.58 -16.41
CA GLU A 310 -15.37 -9.78 -17.60
C GLU A 310 -14.30 -8.68 -17.72
N TYR A 311 -14.03 -8.22 -18.93
CA TYR A 311 -13.23 -7.02 -19.13
C TYR A 311 -13.98 -5.99 -19.96
N SER A 312 -13.64 -4.73 -19.73
CA SER A 312 -14.15 -3.59 -20.48
C SER A 312 -13.02 -2.61 -20.78
N GLN A 313 -13.10 -1.96 -21.94
CA GLN A 313 -12.32 -0.76 -22.21
C GLN A 313 -13.17 0.43 -21.77
N LEU A 314 -12.61 1.25 -20.88
CA LEU A 314 -13.27 2.43 -20.36
C LEU A 314 -12.61 3.67 -20.97
N PRO A 315 -13.39 4.57 -21.59
CA PRO A 315 -12.86 5.77 -22.22
C PRO A 315 -12.26 6.73 -21.18
N LYS A 316 -11.56 7.74 -21.70
CA LYS A 316 -11.00 8.84 -20.91
C LYS A 316 -12.07 9.62 -20.15
#